data_AF-A0A7C2R3Z2-F1
#
_entry.id   AF-A0A7C2R3Z2-F1
#
_cell.length_a   1.000
_cell.length_b   1.000
_cell.length_c   1.000
_cell.angle_alpha   90.00
_cell.angle_beta   90.00
_cell.angle_gamma   90.00
#
_symmetry.space_group_name_H-M   'P 1'
#
loop_
_entity.id
_entity.type
_entity.pdbx_description
1 polymer ?
#
loop_
_entity_poly.entity_id
_entity_poly.type
_entity_poly.pdbx_seq_one_letter_code
_entity_poly.pdbx_strand_id
1 'polypeptide(L)' 'MLFHDELCQVFNGLMTALSLLRSGADVTLFFGSRGINAVHKEKIFELKCLPDQPEEAQKKVTDKMDELALPTPEDMLTML' A
#
# COMPACT_ATOMS: atom_id res chain seq x y z
N MET A 1 5.77 6.69 -8.23
CA MET A 1 6.84 5.67 -8.17
C MET A 1 6.85 5.08 -6.76
N LEU A 2 6.98 3.76 -6.64
CA LEU A 2 6.98 3.02 -5.37
C LEU A 2 8.29 2.23 -5.25
N PHE A 3 9.17 2.64 -4.34
CA PHE A 3 10.50 2.02 -4.15
C PHE A 3 10.62 1.18 -2.86
N HIS A 4 9.69 1.34 -1.94
CA HIS A 4 9.67 0.68 -0.65
C HIS A 4 8.49 -0.28 -0.54
N ASP A 5 8.70 -1.36 0.21
CA ASP A 5 7.71 -2.37 0.57
C ASP A 5 7.14 -2.14 1.97
N GLU A 6 7.06 -0.89 2.39
CA GLU A 6 6.36 -0.51 3.61
C GLU A 6 4.86 -0.36 3.30
N LEU A 7 4.02 -1.04 4.08
CA LEU A 7 2.56 -1.08 3.86
C LEU A 7 1.97 0.32 3.71
N CYS A 8 2.32 1.25 4.60
CA CYS A 8 1.78 2.60 4.57
C CYS A 8 2.25 3.42 3.36
N GLN A 9 3.47 3.20 2.86
CA GLN A 9 3.95 3.87 1.65
C GLN A 9 3.28 3.31 0.40
N VAL A 10 3.15 1.99 0.33
CA VAL A 10 2.44 1.28 -0.75
C VAL A 10 0.99 1.74 -0.78
N PHE A 11 0.31 1.72 0.36
CA PHE A 11 -1.08 2.14 0.51
C PHE A 11 -1.29 3.57 0.00
N ASN A 12 -0.47 4.52 0.46
CA ASN A 12 -0.56 5.91 0.02
C ASN A 12 -0.35 6.06 -1.48
N GLY A 13 0.62 5.34 -2.07
CA GLY A 13 0.86 5.39 -3.50
C GLY A 13 -0.29 4.82 -4.34
N LEU A 14 -0.85 3.68 -3.91
CA LEU A 14 -1.98 3.05 -4.59
C LEU A 14 -3.26 3.89 -4.48
N MET A 15 -3.58 4.41 -3.29
CA MET A 15 -4.72 5.32 -3.10
C MET A 15 -4.58 6.60 -3.94
N THR A 16 -3.38 7.15 -4.02
CA THR A 16 -3.11 8.33 -4.86
C THR A 16 -3.34 8.00 -6.33
N ALA A 17 -2.83 6.87 -6.80
CA ALA A 17 -3.03 6.42 -8.18
C ALA A 17 -4.51 6.23 -8.51
N LEU A 18 -5.26 5.54 -7.65
CA LEU A 18 -6.70 5.36 -7.81
C LEU A 18 -7.45 6.69 -7.83
N SER A 19 -7.09 7.64 -6.96
CA SER A 19 -7.70 8.98 -6.96
C SER A 19 -7.42 9.74 -8.26
N LEU A 20 -6.22 9.62 -8.81
CA LEU A 20 -5.84 10.26 -10.07
C LEU A 20 -6.56 9.62 -11.27
N LEU A 21 -6.62 8.30 -11.32
CA LEU A 21 -7.39 7.55 -12.34
C LEU A 21 -8.87 7.95 -12.32
N ARG A 22 -9.49 8.02 -11.13
CA ARG A 22 -10.88 8.48 -10.96
C ARG A 22 -11.09 9.93 -11.38
N SER A 23 -10.04 10.74 -11.39
CA SER A 23 -10.07 12.12 -11.87
C SER A 23 -9.81 12.24 -13.38
N GLY A 24 -9.66 11.12 -14.08
CA GLY A 24 -9.44 11.07 -15.53
C GLY A 24 -7.99 11.26 -15.96
N ALA A 25 -7.02 11.18 -15.04
CA ALA A 25 -5.61 11.20 -15.39
C ALA A 25 -5.16 9.83 -15.94
N ASP A 26 -4.20 9.85 -16.87
CA ASP A 26 -3.44 8.65 -17.25
C ASP A 26 -2.31 8.43 -16.23
N VAL A 27 -2.30 7.26 -15.59
CA VAL A 27 -1.42 6.98 -14.44
C VAL A 27 -0.56 5.78 -14.75
N THR A 28 0.76 5.97 -14.71
CA THR A 28 1.74 4.89 -14.73
C THR A 28 2.37 4.71 -13.35
N LEU A 29 2.26 3.51 -12.79
CA LEU A 29 2.94 3.12 -11.58
C LEU A 29 4.22 2.35 -11.90
N PHE A 30 5.34 2.86 -11.40
CA PHE A 30 6.62 2.17 -11.46
C PHE A 30 6.98 1.62 -10.08
N PHE A 31 7.14 0.30 -10.00
CA PHE A 31 7.59 -0.42 -8.80
C PHE A 31 9.07 -0.76 -8.96
N GLY A 32 9.92 -0.19 -8.13
CA GLY A 32 11.38 -0.38 -8.19
C GLY A 32 11.95 -0.88 -6.87
N SER A 33 13.18 -1.40 -6.89
CA SER A 33 13.89 -1.88 -5.70
C SER A 33 13.02 -2.84 -4.86
N ARG A 34 12.77 -2.53 -3.59
CA ARG A 34 11.91 -3.33 -2.70
C ARG A 34 10.42 -3.18 -3.02
N GLY A 35 10.01 -2.06 -3.62
CA GLY A 35 8.62 -1.81 -4.01
C GLY A 35 8.02 -2.90 -4.90
N ILE A 36 8.84 -3.69 -5.60
CA ILE A 36 8.37 -4.87 -6.36
C ILE A 36 7.67 -5.92 -5.48
N ASN A 37 8.00 -5.99 -4.18
CA ASN A 37 7.35 -6.91 -3.25
C ASN A 37 5.86 -6.56 -3.05
N ALA A 38 5.47 -5.31 -3.30
CA ALA A 38 4.08 -4.87 -3.22
C ALA A 38 3.18 -5.46 -4.32
N VAL A 39 3.76 -5.99 -5.41
CA VAL A 39 3.04 -6.69 -6.49
C VAL A 39 3.37 -8.18 -6.55
N HIS A 40 4.19 -8.67 -5.62
CA HIS A 40 4.54 -10.08 -5.53
C HIS A 40 3.48 -10.82 -4.70
N LYS A 41 2.82 -11.80 -5.31
CA LYS A 41 1.67 -12.53 -4.77
C LYS A 41 1.85 -13.00 -3.32
N GLU A 42 3.03 -13.49 -2.96
CA GLU A 42 3.27 -14.04 -1.62
C GLU A 42 3.70 -12.97 -0.60
N LYS A 43 4.30 -11.86 -1.05
CA LYS A 43 4.93 -10.88 -0.16
C LYS A 43 4.02 -9.71 0.18
N ILE A 44 2.97 -9.48 -0.61
CA ILE A 44 2.03 -8.38 -0.42
C ILE A 44 1.30 -8.44 0.94
N PHE A 45 1.13 -9.63 1.50
CA PHE A 45 0.50 -9.84 2.82
C PHE A 45 1.50 -9.72 3.98
N GLU A 46 2.79 -9.59 3.69
CA GLU A 46 3.86 -9.47 4.70
C GLU A 46 4.29 -8.02 4.93
N LEU A 47 3.72 -7.07 4.17
CA LEU A 47 4.08 -5.66 4.27
C LEU A 47 3.70 -5.11 5.65
N LYS A 48 4.63 -4.40 6.28
CA LYS A 48 4.42 -3.76 7.59
C LYS A 48 4.34 -2.25 7.45
N CYS A 49 3.48 -1.62 8.23
CA CYS A 49 3.44 -0.17 8.36
C CYS A 49 4.29 0.25 9.56
N LEU A 50 5.09 1.31 9.42
CA LEU A 50 5.99 1.82 10.46
C LEU A 50 6.93 0.73 11.04
N PRO A 51 7.73 0.04 10.20
CA PRO A 51 8.55 -1.09 10.63
C PRO A 51 9.60 -0.73 11.68
N ASP A 52 10.00 0.55 11.74
CA ASP A 52 10.98 1.07 12.71
C ASP A 52 10.35 1.45 14.05
N GLN A 53 9.01 1.41 14.17
CA GLN A 53 8.29 1.73 15.41
C GLN A 53 7.99 0.48 16.24
N PRO A 54 7.74 0.62 17.55
CA PRO A 54 7.31 -0.49 18.39
C PRO A 54 6.04 -1.18 17.88
N GLU A 55 5.89 -2.48 18.14
CA GLU A 55 4.74 -3.28 17.67
C GLU A 55 3.38 -2.69 18.07
N GLU A 56 3.29 -2.06 19.25
CA GLU A 56 2.04 -1.40 19.69
C GLU A 56 1.63 -0.25 18.76
N ALA A 57 2.60 0.53 18.26
CA ALA A 57 2.35 1.62 17.32
C ALA A 57 1.95 1.07 15.94
N GLN A 58 2.61 -0.01 15.49
CA GLN A 58 2.25 -0.68 14.24
C GLN A 58 0.81 -1.20 14.30
N LYS A 59 0.46 -1.90 15.40
CA LYS A 59 -0.87 -2.46 15.60
C LYS A 59 -1.95 -1.39 15.64
N LYS A 60 -1.73 -0.24 16.30
CA LYS A 60 -2.70 0.88 16.32
C LYS A 60 -3.06 1.35 14.91
N VAL A 61 -2.09 1.37 13.99
CA VAL A 61 -2.37 1.75 12.60
C VAL A 61 -3.20 0.66 11.93
N THR A 62 -2.81 -0.61 12.03
CA THR A 62 -3.55 -1.72 11.41
C THR A 62 -4.97 -1.83 11.95
N ASP A 63 -5.15 -1.78 13.27
CA ASP A 63 -6.47 -1.79 13.92
C ASP A 63 -7.35 -0.64 13.41
N LYS A 64 -6.76 0.55 13.15
CA LYS A 64 -7.49 1.69 12.61
C LYS A 64 -7.86 1.51 11.13
N MET A 65 -6.98 0.90 10.33
CA MET A 65 -7.27 0.56 8.94
C MET A 65 -8.43 -0.45 8.86
N ASP A 66 -8.45 -1.43 9.76
CA ASP A 66 -9.51 -2.44 9.88
C ASP A 66 -10.84 -1.81 10.34
N GLU A 67 -10.82 -0.91 11.33
CA GLU A 67 -12.01 -0.17 11.80
C GLU A 67 -12.64 0.64 10.67
N LEU A 68 -11.82 1.23 9.81
CA LEU A 68 -12.25 2.01 8.66
C LEU A 68 -12.60 1.15 7.42
N ALA A 69 -12.48 -0.17 7.52
CA ALA A 69 -12.68 -1.12 6.43
C ALA A 69 -11.95 -0.70 5.14
N LEU A 70 -10.69 -0.28 5.28
CA LEU A 70 -9.88 0.13 4.14
C LEU A 70 -9.53 -1.08 3.26
N PRO A 71 -9.44 -0.91 1.92
CA PRO A 71 -9.05 -1.99 1.03
C PRO A 71 -7.61 -2.44 1.30
N THR A 72 -7.32 -3.72 1.07
CA THR A 72 -5.95 -4.21 1.15
C THR A 72 -5.12 -3.68 -0.04
N PRO A 73 -3.77 -3.73 0.03
CA PRO A 73 -2.94 -3.45 -1.14
C PRO A 73 -3.28 -4.32 -2.35
N GLU A 74 -3.64 -5.59 -2.14
CA GLU A 74 -4.07 -6.48 -3.23
C GLU A 74 -5.38 -6.00 -3.85
N ASP A 75 -6.38 -5.68 -3.03
CA ASP A 75 -7.66 -5.16 -3.50
C ASP A 75 -7.45 -3.90 -4.35
N MET A 76 -6.64 -2.95 -3.86
CA MET A 76 -6.34 -1.73 -4.60
C MET A 76 -5.64 -1.98 -5.93
N LEU A 77 -4.74 -2.95 -6.02
CA LEU A 77 -4.09 -3.33 -7.28
C LEU A 77 -5.09 -3.88 -8.29
N THR A 78 -6.13 -4.60 -7.86
CA THR A 78 -7.19 -5.09 -8.75
C THR A 78 -8.15 -4.00 -9.24
N MET A 79 -8.15 -2.83 -8.59
CA MET A 79 -8.96 -1.66 -8.95
C MET A 79 -8.26 -0.69 -9.92
N LEU A 80 -6.95 -0.87 -10.14
CA LEU A 80 -6.17 -0.12 -11.13
C LEU A 80 -6.42 -0.65 -12.55
#